data_AF-A0A412IQT0-F1
#
_entry.id   AF-A0A412IQT0-F1
#
_cell.length_a   1.000
_cell.length_b   1.000
_cell.length_c   1.000
_cell.angle_alpha   90.00
_cell.angle_beta   90.00
_cell.angle_gamma   90.00
#
_symmetry.space_group_name_H-M   'P 1'
#
loop_
_entity.id
_entity.type
_entity.pdbx_description
1 polymer ?
#
loop_
_entity_poly.entity_id
_entity_poly.type
_entity_poly.pdbx_seq_one_letter_code
_entity_poly.pdbx_strand_id
1 'polypeptide(L)'
;MMKLTKEEQHRQCIKEIKATLLVVFICFLWHVLTAFLLNGTGWTVFHMPAWFVVSVLGTVVLAVIGVFWLLKFVFVNFQYEEDESEGENEQ
;
A
#
# COMPACT_ATOMS: atom_id res chain seq x y z
N MET A 1 12.06 -11.56 -17.53
CA MET A 1 12.42 -10.87 -16.28
C MET A 1 13.65 -10.03 -16.57
N MET A 2 13.70 -8.78 -16.09
CA MET A 2 14.79 -7.87 -16.40
C MET A 2 15.89 -8.02 -15.34
N LYS A 3 17.14 -8.21 -15.77
CA LYS A 3 18.32 -8.14 -14.89
C LYS A 3 18.65 -6.67 -14.69
N LEU A 4 18.70 -6.24 -13.44
CA LEU A 4 18.85 -4.83 -13.05
C LEU A 4 19.96 -4.75 -11.99
N THR A 5 20.82 -3.73 -12.07
CA THR A 5 21.93 -3.55 -11.13
C THR A 5 21.42 -3.27 -9.71
N LYS A 6 22.24 -3.52 -8.66
CA LYS A 6 21.85 -3.32 -7.25
C LYS A 6 21.37 -1.89 -6.95
N GLU A 7 22.00 -0.89 -7.57
CA GLU A 7 21.60 0.53 -7.53
C GLU A 7 20.17 0.76 -8.06
N GLU A 8 19.83 0.11 -9.17
CA GLU A 8 18.52 0.25 -9.81
C GLU A 8 17.44 -0.51 -9.06
N GLN A 9 17.75 -1.68 -8.48
CA GLN A 9 16.85 -2.43 -7.60
C GLN A 9 16.48 -1.60 -6.36
N HIS A 10 17.45 -0.94 -5.73
CA HIS A 10 17.19 -0.07 -4.59
C HIS A 10 16.26 1.09 -4.96
N ARG A 11 16.48 1.76 -6.11
CA ARG A 11 15.58 2.83 -6.59
C ARG A 11 14.16 2.34 -6.86
N GLN A 12 13.98 1.13 -7.38
CA GLN A 12 12.65 0.54 -7.59
C GLN A 12 11.97 0.24 -6.25
N CYS A 13 12.68 -0.37 -5.30
CA CYS A 13 12.15 -0.63 -3.96
C CYS A 13 11.68 0.67 -3.27
N ILE A 14 12.47 1.75 -3.32
CA ILE A 14 12.07 3.06 -2.78
C ILE A 14 10.81 3.61 -3.48
N LYS A 15 10.68 3.41 -4.80
CA LYS A 15 9.50 3.81 -5.56
C LYS A 15 8.25 3.04 -5.12
N GLU A 16 8.38 1.73 -4.92
CA GLU A 16 7.31 0.86 -4.43
C GLU A 16 6.87 1.24 -3.01
N ILE A 17 7.83 1.48 -2.10
CA ILE A 17 7.56 1.94 -0.73
C ILE A 17 6.85 3.28 -0.74
N LYS A 18 7.32 4.25 -1.54
CA LYS A 18 6.72 5.58 -1.61
C LYS A 18 5.29 5.53 -2.15
N ALA A 19 5.03 4.70 -3.16
CA ALA A 19 3.68 4.51 -3.69
C ALA A 19 2.76 3.82 -2.66
N THR A 20 3.26 2.80 -1.97
CA THR A 20 2.53 2.10 -0.91
C THR A 20 2.17 3.06 0.23
N LEU A 21 3.13 3.88 0.67
CA LEU A 21 2.91 4.91 1.68
C LEU A 21 1.84 5.92 1.25
N LEU A 22 1.82 6.31 -0.02
CA LEU A 22 0.80 7.22 -0.54
C LEU A 22 -0.61 6.59 -0.46
N VAL A 23 -0.75 5.31 -0.82
CA VAL A 23 -2.04 4.60 -0.72
C VAL A 23 -2.50 4.48 0.73
N VAL A 24 -1.58 4.11 1.64
CA VAL A 24 -1.87 4.05 3.08
C VAL A 24 -2.30 5.42 3.61
N PHE A 25 -1.62 6.49 3.19
CA PHE A 25 -1.95 7.84 3.60
C PHE A 25 -3.36 8.26 3.13
N ILE A 26 -3.75 7.94 1.89
CA ILE A 26 -5.11 8.18 1.40
C ILE A 26 -6.15 7.40 2.22
N CYS A 27 -5.86 6.12 2.51
CA CYS A 27 -6.75 5.28 3.32
C CYS A 27 -6.91 5.84 4.74
N PHE A 28 -5.81 6.31 5.34
CA PHE A 28 -5.79 6.95 6.65
C PHE A 28 -6.61 8.25 6.65
N LEU A 29 -6.40 9.13 5.67
CA LEU A 29 -7.16 10.36 5.53
C LEU A 29 -8.66 10.08 5.38
N TRP A 30 -9.04 9.15 4.50
CA TRP A 30 -10.44 8.74 4.38
C TRP A 30 -10.99 8.26 5.71
N HIS A 31 -10.28 7.35 6.38
CA HIS A 31 -10.74 6.75 7.64
C HIS A 31 -11.00 7.81 8.71
N VAL A 32 -9.99 8.65 8.98
CA VAL A 32 -10.06 9.68 10.03
C VAL A 32 -11.09 10.75 9.68
N LEU A 33 -11.08 11.27 8.45
CA LEU A 33 -12.00 12.34 8.05
C LEU A 33 -13.45 11.88 8.09
N THR A 34 -13.76 10.70 7.55
CA THR A 34 -15.13 10.18 7.58
C THR A 34 -15.56 9.80 8.98
N ALA A 35 -14.66 9.26 9.81
CA ALA A 35 -14.98 8.99 11.21
C ALA A 35 -15.34 10.29 11.94
N PHE A 36 -14.51 11.34 11.86
CA PHE A 36 -14.76 12.60 12.56
C PHE A 36 -15.94 13.40 12.00
N LEU A 37 -16.10 13.48 10.68
CA LEU A 37 -17.19 14.24 10.05
C LEU A 37 -18.56 13.61 10.28
N LEU A 38 -18.64 12.28 10.28
CA LEU A 38 -19.89 11.57 10.58
C LEU A 38 -20.08 11.34 12.09
N ASN A 39 -19.05 11.57 12.92
CA ASN A 39 -19.22 11.50 14.37
C ASN A 39 -20.04 12.70 14.85
N GLY A 40 -21.24 12.44 15.36
CA GLY A 40 -22.16 13.47 15.87
C GLY A 40 -23.33 13.84 14.96
N THR A 41 -23.40 13.31 13.73
CA THR A 41 -24.59 13.53 12.85
C THR A 41 -25.81 12.68 13.23
N GLY A 42 -25.65 11.69 14.12
CA GLY A 42 -26.73 10.78 14.53
C GLY A 42 -27.23 9.85 13.42
N TRP A 43 -26.58 9.88 12.25
CA TRP A 43 -26.95 9.06 11.11
C TRP A 43 -26.59 7.60 11.35
N THR A 44 -27.48 6.70 10.97
CA THR A 44 -27.31 5.24 11.10
C THR A 44 -27.43 4.56 9.74
N VAL A 45 -26.60 3.54 9.54
CA VAL A 45 -26.60 2.66 8.36
C VAL A 45 -26.65 1.23 8.89
N PHE A 46 -27.63 0.44 8.46
CA PHE A 46 -27.90 -0.92 9.00
C PHE A 46 -28.00 -0.97 10.54
N HIS A 47 -28.70 -0.01 11.17
CA HIS A 47 -28.81 0.12 12.64
C HIS A 47 -27.50 0.35 13.38
N MET A 48 -26.38 0.55 12.68
CA MET A 48 -25.08 0.90 13.24
C MET A 48 -24.76 2.38 12.94
N PRO A 49 -23.90 3.03 13.74
CA PRO A 49 -23.49 4.40 13.46
C PRO A 49 -22.86 4.53 12.07
N ALA A 50 -23.32 5.51 11.28
CA ALA A 50 -22.86 5.71 9.91
C ALA A 50 -21.34 5.94 9.83
N TRP A 51 -20.77 6.66 10.80
CA TRP A 51 -19.32 6.88 10.87
C TRP A 51 -18.54 5.57 10.92
N PHE A 52 -19.04 4.56 11.63
CA PHE A 52 -18.38 3.25 11.73
C PHE A 52 -18.46 2.52 10.39
N VAL A 53 -19.66 2.43 9.81
CA VAL A 53 -19.89 1.68 8.58
C VAL A 53 -19.18 2.33 7.38
N VAL A 54 -19.36 3.64 7.19
CA VAL A 54 -18.81 4.39 6.05
C VAL A 54 -17.29 4.53 6.14
N SER A 55 -16.76 4.77 7.34
CA SER A 55 -15.32 4.86 7.53
C SER A 55 -14.65 3.50 7.35
N VAL A 56 -15.08 2.47 8.09
CA VAL A 56 -14.41 1.15 8.05
C VAL A 56 -14.60 0.47 6.71
N LEU A 57 -15.83 0.33 6.22
CA LEU A 57 -16.07 -0.34 4.93
C LEU A 57 -15.53 0.48 3.76
N GLY A 58 -15.64 1.81 3.82
CA GLY A 58 -15.07 2.69 2.80
C GLY A 58 -13.55 2.56 2.71
N THR A 59 -12.85 2.50 3.86
CA THR A 59 -11.41 2.27 3.89
C THR A 59 -11.03 0.91 3.31
N VAL A 60 -11.79 -0.17 3.59
CA VAL A 60 -11.53 -1.49 3.00
C VAL A 60 -11.63 -1.46 1.48
N VAL A 61 -12.68 -0.86 0.94
CA VAL A 61 -12.86 -0.75 -0.52
C VAL A 61 -11.74 0.08 -1.15
N LEU A 62 -11.38 1.22 -0.55
CA LEU A 62 -10.27 2.04 -1.02
C LEU A 62 -8.93 1.31 -0.96
N ALA A 63 -8.67 0.54 0.10
CA ALA A 63 -7.46 -0.25 0.24
C ALA A 63 -7.37 -1.32 -0.86
N VAL A 64 -8.46 -2.04 -1.14
CA VAL A 64 -8.50 -3.04 -2.22
C VAL A 64 -8.21 -2.38 -3.56
N ILE A 65 -8.86 -1.27 -3.88
CA ILE A 65 -8.62 -0.52 -5.13
C ILE A 65 -7.16 -0.05 -5.20
N GLY A 66 -6.62 0.49 -4.10
CA GLY A 66 -5.24 0.95 -4.01
C GLY A 66 -4.23 -0.17 -4.23
N VAL A 67 -4.46 -1.36 -3.66
CA VAL A 67 -3.63 -2.55 -3.87
C VAL A 67 -3.68 -3.00 -5.32
N PHE A 68 -4.87 -3.08 -5.94
CA PHE A 68 -5.00 -3.41 -7.37
C PHE A 68 -4.23 -2.43 -8.26
N TRP A 69 -4.29 -1.13 -7.92
CA TRP A 69 -3.55 -0.11 -8.66
C TRP A 69 -2.04 -0.25 -8.49
N LEU A 70 -1.55 -0.47 -7.26
CA LEU A 70 -0.12 -0.73 -6.97
C LEU A 70 0.39 -1.95 -7.74
N LEU A 71 -0.35 -3.06 -7.72
CA LEU A 71 0.01 -4.28 -8.44
C LEU A 71 0.10 -4.08 -9.96
N LYS A 72 -0.74 -3.21 -10.51
CA LYS A 72 -0.81 -3.01 -11.97
C LYS A 72 0.16 -1.94 -12.49
N PHE A 73 0.47 -0.92 -11.70
CA PHE A 73 1.24 0.24 -12.16
C PHE A 73 2.61 0.39 -11.52
N VAL A 74 2.82 -0.16 -10.32
CA VAL A 74 4.01 0.11 -9.52
C VAL A 74 4.87 -1.12 -9.32
N PHE A 75 4.26 -2.26 -8.98
CA PHE A 75 5.00 -3.50 -8.81
C PHE A 75 5.46 -4.04 -10.17
N VAL A 76 6.78 -4.03 -10.37
CA VAL A 76 7.43 -4.65 -11.52
C VAL A 76 8.21 -5.86 -11.01
N ASN A 77 7.96 -7.03 -11.57
CA ASN A 77 8.67 -8.25 -11.19
C ASN A 77 10.14 -8.17 -11.64
N PHE A 78 11.05 -7.90 -10.71
CA PHE A 78 12.49 -7.97 -10.91
C PHE A 78 13.05 -9.28 -10.33
N GLN A 79 14.10 -9.81 -10.95
CA GLN A 79 14.86 -10.91 -10.33
C GLN A 79 15.82 -10.30 -9.31
N TYR A 80 15.68 -10.69 -8.06
CA TYR A 80 16.73 -10.48 -7.07
C TYR A 80 17.83 -11.49 -7.43
N GLU A 81 18.94 -11.04 -8.03
CA GLU A 81 20.14 -11.87 -8.09
C GLU A 81 20.59 -12.05 -6.63
N GLU A 82 20.32 -13.22 -6.07
CA GLU A 82 21.14 -13.76 -4.97
C GLU A 82 22.56 -13.72 -5.50
N ASP A 83 23.40 -12.89 -4.88
CA ASP A 83 24.79 -12.75 -5.29
C ASP A 83 25.45 -14.13 -5.21
N GLU A 84 25.82 -14.70 -6.36
CA GLU A 84 26.67 -15.88 -6.51
C GLU A 84 28.12 -15.59 -6.02
N SER A 85 28.31 -14.86 -4.92
CA SER A 85 29.64 -14.45 -4.47
C SER A 85 29.77 -14.26 -2.97
N GLU A 86 29.52 -15.31 -2.20
CA GLU A 86 30.03 -15.40 -0.81
C GLU A 86 30.46 -16.84 -0.44
N GLY A 87 31.16 -17.51 -1.36
CA GLY A 87 31.65 -18.89 -1.17
C GLY A 87 33.03 -19.23 -1.75
N GLU A 88 33.79 -18.26 -2.27
CA GLU A 88 35.16 -18.50 -2.76
C GLU A 88 36.14 -17.47 -2.17
N ASN A 89 36.40 -17.55 -0.86
CA ASN A 89 37.62 -17.00 -0.24
C ASN A 89 38.05 -17.87 0.96
N GLU A 90 37.88 -19.19 0.87
CA GLU A 90 38.60 -20.15 1.71
C GLU A 90 39.65 -20.84 0.83
N GLN A 91 40.83 -20.23 0.72
CA GLN A 91 42.13 -20.90 0.49
C GLN A 91 43.31 -19.93 0.61
#